data_AF-A0A8S9BP52-F1
#
_entry.id   AF-A0A8S9BP52-F1
#
_cell.length_a   1.000
_cell.length_b   1.000
_cell.length_c   1.000
_cell.angle_alpha   90.00
_cell.angle_beta   90.00
_cell.angle_gamma   90.00
#
_symmetry.space_group_name_H-M   'P 1'
#
loop_
_entity.id
_entity.type
_entity.pdbx_description
1 polymer ?
#
loop_
_entity_poly.entity_id
_entity_poly.type
_entity_poly.pdbx_seq_one_letter_code
_entity_poly.pdbx_strand_id
1 'polypeptide(L)'
;MPHRMEVIAKAHEDTLQWIFKEPEAIHKPWDSFVQWLRKGGGIYWINGKAASGKSTLMKYISDHPTTMKNLNIWLSNFEYSTRQLVTGRFFFWNSGILEQRSQTGLLRSLLYEILNAQKDLIPGVFASE
;
A
#
# COMPACT_ATOMS: atom_id res chain seq x y z
N MET A 1 -20.71 5.84 4.95
CA MET A 1 -19.70 6.79 5.46
C MET A 1 -18.51 6.73 4.52
N PRO A 2 -18.09 7.83 3.88
CA PRO A 2 -17.02 7.75 2.89
C PRO A 2 -15.69 7.42 3.56
N HIS A 3 -14.97 6.43 3.03
CA HIS A 3 -13.60 6.17 3.45
C HIS A 3 -12.68 7.30 2.98
N ARG A 4 -11.63 7.64 3.74
CA ARG A 4 -10.69 8.73 3.35
C ARG A 4 -10.13 8.56 1.95
N MET A 5 -9.94 7.32 1.49
CA MET A 5 -9.52 7.03 0.13
C MET A 5 -10.49 7.64 -0.92
N GLU A 6 -11.79 7.61 -0.70
CA GLU A 6 -12.81 8.10 -1.64
C GLU A 6 -12.73 9.63 -1.84
N VAL A 7 -12.40 10.37 -0.78
CA VAL A 7 -12.28 11.84 -0.83
C VAL A 7 -10.93 12.33 -1.37
N ILE A 8 -9.94 11.44 -1.53
CA ILE A 8 -8.70 11.77 -2.22
C ILE A 8 -9.00 11.80 -3.73
N ALA A 9 -8.74 12.94 -4.38
CA ALA A 9 -8.93 13.10 -5.82
C ALA A 9 -8.26 11.98 -6.63
N LYS A 10 -8.90 11.53 -7.71
CA LYS A 10 -8.26 10.61 -8.66
C LYS A 10 -7.06 11.33 -9.28
N ALA A 11 -5.90 10.66 -9.33
CA ALA A 11 -4.74 11.19 -10.01
C ALA A 11 -5.02 11.33 -11.51
N HIS A 12 -4.47 12.36 -12.14
CA HIS A 12 -4.32 12.38 -13.59
C HIS A 12 -3.25 11.35 -13.96
N GLU A 13 -3.61 10.31 -14.71
CA GLU A 13 -2.81 9.09 -14.86
C GLU A 13 -1.39 9.37 -15.37
N ASP A 14 -1.22 10.35 -16.26
CA ASP A 14 0.10 10.68 -16.82
C ASP A 14 1.04 11.41 -15.86
N THR A 15 0.52 12.00 -14.77
CA THR A 15 1.32 12.88 -13.91
C THR A 15 2.07 12.16 -12.79
N LEU A 16 1.70 10.90 -12.49
CA LEU A 16 2.27 10.13 -11.38
C LEU A 16 3.03 8.87 -11.82
N GLN A 17 2.98 8.52 -13.11
CA GLN A 17 3.71 7.36 -13.67
C GLN A 17 5.22 7.41 -13.43
N TRP A 18 5.78 8.60 -13.17
CA TRP A 18 7.21 8.76 -12.89
C TRP A 18 7.69 7.90 -11.71
N ILE A 19 6.83 7.55 -10.74
CA ILE A 19 7.21 6.72 -9.60
C ILE A 19 7.63 5.31 -10.01
N PHE A 20 7.15 4.83 -11.16
CA PHE A 20 7.49 3.51 -11.70
C PHE A 20 8.68 3.53 -12.65
N LYS A 21 9.29 4.70 -12.90
CA LYS A 21 10.49 4.83 -13.71
C LYS A 21 11.71 4.82 -12.79
N GLU A 22 12.80 4.21 -13.25
CA GLU A 22 14.06 4.28 -12.52
C GLU A 22 14.51 5.75 -12.44
N PRO A 23 14.93 6.24 -11.26
CA PRO A 23 15.42 7.59 -11.11
C PRO A 23 16.69 7.76 -11.95
N GLU A 24 16.69 8.73 -12.85
CA GLU A 24 17.89 9.09 -13.61
C GLU A 24 18.93 9.65 -12.63
N ALA A 25 20.09 8.98 -12.58
CA ALA A 25 21.12 9.12 -11.55
C ALA A 25 21.68 10.55 -11.36
N ILE A 26 21.39 11.47 -12.28
CA ILE A 26 22.02 12.78 -12.32
C ILE A 26 21.17 13.86 -11.60
N HIS A 27 19.84 13.68 -11.46
CA HIS A 27 18.96 14.75 -10.97
C HIS A 27 17.80 14.33 -10.05
N LYS A 28 17.67 13.06 -9.65
CA LYS A 28 16.55 12.59 -8.81
C LYS A 28 17.04 11.85 -7.57
N PRO A 29 16.93 12.43 -6.35
CA PRO A 29 17.55 11.90 -5.14
C PRO A 29 16.72 10.86 -4.38
N TRP A 30 15.75 10.18 -5.02
CA TRP A 30 14.89 9.22 -4.31
C TRP A 30 15.18 7.78 -4.73
N ASP A 31 15.01 6.86 -3.79
CA ASP A 31 15.17 5.43 -4.02
C ASP A 31 14.12 4.90 -5.00
N SER A 32 14.52 3.94 -5.83
CA SER A 32 13.62 3.31 -6.79
C SER A 32 12.49 2.56 -6.10
N PHE A 33 11.25 3.04 -6.31
CA PHE A 33 10.05 2.38 -5.80
C PHE A 33 9.90 0.97 -6.39
N VAL A 34 10.24 0.79 -7.66
CA VAL A 34 10.17 -0.52 -8.34
C VAL A 34 11.14 -1.52 -7.74
N GLN A 35 12.40 -1.12 -7.50
CA GLN A 35 13.38 -2.01 -6.88
C GLN A 35 12.99 -2.33 -5.44
N TRP A 36 12.50 -1.33 -4.69
CA TRP A 36 11.99 -1.55 -3.34
C TRP A 36 10.84 -2.57 -3.32
N LEU A 37 9.87 -2.47 -4.24
CA LEU A 37 8.79 -3.44 -4.35
C LEU A 37 9.28 -4.86 -4.67
N ARG A 38 10.32 -5.02 -5.50
CA ARG A 38 10.79 -6.32 -6.00
C ARG A 38 11.72 -7.06 -5.05
N LYS A 39 12.54 -6.33 -4.31
CA LYS A 39 13.68 -6.89 -3.55
C LYS A 39 13.81 -6.31 -2.14
N GLY A 40 13.11 -5.21 -1.87
CA GLY A 40 13.21 -4.52 -0.59
C GLY A 40 12.42 -5.18 0.52
N GLY A 41 12.45 -4.52 1.67
CA GLY A 41 11.63 -4.79 2.85
C GLY A 41 11.47 -3.49 3.64
N GLY A 42 10.75 -3.55 4.76
CA GLY A 42 10.56 -2.39 5.63
C GLY A 42 9.64 -1.32 5.03
N ILE A 43 10.01 -0.05 5.17
CA ILE A 43 9.16 1.12 4.86
C ILE A 43 9.75 1.92 3.70
N TYR A 44 8.94 2.18 2.67
CA TYR A 44 9.22 3.18 1.65
C TYR A 44 8.61 4.53 2.05
N TRP A 45 9.45 5.56 2.18
CA TRP A 45 9.01 6.85 2.72
C TRP A 45 8.74 7.88 1.62
N ILE A 46 7.47 8.20 1.37
CA ILE A 46 7.06 9.26 0.43
C ILE A 46 7.02 10.60 1.17
N ASN A 47 8.04 11.44 0.95
CA ASN A 47 8.13 12.78 1.51
C ASN A 47 7.87 13.88 0.45
N GLY A 48 7.45 15.06 0.91
CA GLY A 48 7.17 16.19 0.05
C GLY A 48 6.43 17.32 0.77
N LYS A 49 6.43 18.52 0.18
CA LYS A 49 5.79 19.71 0.73
C LYS A 49 4.29 19.51 1.00
N ALA A 50 3.72 20.30 1.90
CA ALA A 50 2.27 20.34 2.08
C ALA A 50 1.58 20.59 0.72
N ALA A 51 0.40 19.99 0.51
CA ALA A 51 -0.35 20.06 -0.75
C ALA A 51 0.35 19.55 -2.02
N SER A 52 1.52 18.92 -1.94
CA SER A 52 2.23 18.37 -3.12
C SER A 52 1.63 17.09 -3.71
N GLY A 53 0.41 16.69 -3.31
CA GLY A 53 -0.26 15.50 -3.83
C GLY A 53 0.20 14.15 -3.24
N LYS A 54 0.91 14.10 -2.10
CA LYS A 54 1.40 12.84 -1.49
C LYS A 54 0.31 11.79 -1.26
N SER A 55 -0.84 12.18 -0.69
CA SER A 55 -1.96 11.25 -0.48
C SER A 55 -2.57 10.79 -1.80
N THR A 56 -2.57 11.64 -2.82
CA THR A 56 -2.97 11.30 -4.19
C THR A 56 -2.01 10.27 -4.80
N LEU A 57 -0.70 10.45 -4.61
CA LEU A 57 0.31 9.46 -5.01
C LEU A 57 0.13 8.13 -4.28
N MET A 58 -0.09 8.14 -2.96
CA MET A 58 -0.32 6.92 -2.19
C MET A 58 -1.57 6.17 -2.68
N LYS A 59 -2.67 6.87 -2.94
CA LYS A 59 -3.89 6.28 -3.53
C LYS A 59 -3.63 5.75 -4.94
N TYR A 60 -2.85 6.48 -5.75
CA TYR A 60 -2.53 6.06 -7.11
C TYR A 60 -1.73 4.76 -7.12
N ILE A 61 -0.71 4.62 -6.27
CA ILE A 61 0.15 3.44 -6.25
C ILE A 61 -0.45 2.24 -5.51
N SER A 62 -1.38 2.44 -4.56
CA SER A 62 -1.90 1.35 -3.72
C SER A 62 -2.59 0.25 -4.53
N ASP A 63 -3.27 0.62 -5.61
CA ASP A 63 -4.10 -0.28 -6.43
C ASP A 63 -3.57 -0.37 -7.87
N HIS A 64 -2.40 0.22 -8.13
CA HIS A 64 -1.88 0.29 -9.49
C HIS A 64 -1.48 -1.11 -9.97
N PRO A 65 -1.87 -1.53 -11.19
CA PRO A 65 -1.47 -2.82 -11.75
C PRO A 65 0.06 -3.03 -11.74
N THR A 66 0.82 -1.96 -11.99
CA THR A 66 2.30 -1.99 -11.92
C THR A 66 2.83 -2.29 -10.52
N THR A 67 2.18 -1.80 -9.46
CA THR A 67 2.55 -2.15 -8.07
C THR A 67 2.36 -3.64 -7.85
N MET A 68 1.18 -4.18 -8.20
CA MET A 68 0.89 -5.60 -8.07
C MET A 68 1.83 -6.48 -8.91
N LYS A 69 2.14 -6.07 -10.14
CA LYS A 69 3.11 -6.78 -10.99
C LYS A 69 4.47 -6.90 -10.31
N ASN A 70 4.97 -5.81 -9.71
CA ASN A 70 6.29 -5.82 -9.06
C ASN A 70 6.28 -6.58 -7.72
N LEU A 71 5.19 -6.54 -6.95
CA LEU A 71 5.03 -7.36 -5.75
C LEU A 71 4.94 -8.86 -6.06
N ASN A 72 4.32 -9.25 -7.19
CA ASN A 72 4.33 -10.64 -7.64
C ASN A 72 5.73 -11.13 -8.03
N ILE A 73 6.57 -10.25 -8.59
CA ILE A 73 8.00 -10.57 -8.80
C ILE A 73 8.70 -10.79 -7.46
N TRP A 74 8.44 -9.95 -6.46
CA TRP A 74 8.98 -10.14 -5.12
C TRP A 74 8.55 -11.49 -4.52
N LEU A 75 7.27 -11.84 -4.64
CA LEU A 75 6.75 -13.14 -4.19
C LEU A 75 7.45 -14.31 -4.89
N SER A 76 7.77 -14.18 -6.19
CA SER A 76 8.45 -15.23 -6.96
C SER A 76 9.90 -15.49 -6.54
N ASN A 77 10.53 -14.56 -5.81
CA ASN A 77 11.91 -14.74 -5.33
C ASN A 77 11.99 -15.73 -4.16
N PHE A 78 10.87 -16.14 -3.58
CA PHE A 78 10.82 -17.15 -2.54
C PHE A 78 10.63 -18.53 -3.18
N GLU A 79 11.70 -19.32 -3.22
CA GLU A 79 11.68 -20.71 -3.69
C GLU A 79 10.57 -21.50 -2.94
N TYR A 80 9.71 -22.19 -3.70
CA TYR A 80 8.57 -22.99 -3.20
C TYR A 80 7.34 -22.24 -2.68
N SER A 81 7.16 -20.98 -3.04
CA SER A 81 5.99 -20.19 -2.59
C SER A 81 4.67 -20.65 -3.23
N THR A 82 3.89 -21.48 -2.52
CA THR A 82 2.41 -21.56 -2.62
C THR A 82 1.71 -20.38 -1.95
N ARG A 83 2.49 -19.33 -1.60
CA ARG A 83 2.00 -18.20 -0.80
C ARG A 83 1.17 -17.28 -1.67
N GLN A 84 0.07 -16.81 -1.11
CA GLN A 84 -0.78 -15.81 -1.74
C GLN A 84 -0.33 -14.42 -1.28
N LEU A 85 -0.13 -13.49 -2.22
CA LEU A 85 0.10 -12.09 -1.88
C LEU A 85 -1.20 -11.48 -1.34
N VAL A 86 -1.11 -10.93 -0.13
CA VAL A 86 -2.18 -10.13 0.48
C VAL A 86 -1.67 -8.71 0.64
N THR A 87 -2.46 -7.73 0.20
CA THR A 87 -2.15 -6.31 0.37
C THR A 87 -3.18 -5.68 1.30
N GLY A 88 -2.71 -4.88 2.24
CA GLY A 88 -3.52 -4.17 3.22
C GLY A 88 -3.40 -2.67 3.02
N ARG A 89 -4.51 -1.92 3.13
CA ARG A 89 -4.51 -0.46 2.95
C ARG A 89 -5.20 0.25 4.11
N PHE A 90 -4.62 1.37 4.54
CA PHE A 90 -5.25 2.22 5.53
C PHE A 90 -4.88 3.69 5.33
N PHE A 91 -5.87 4.56 5.40
CA PHE A 91 -5.70 6.01 5.22
C PHE A 91 -6.20 6.71 6.49
N PHE A 92 -5.28 7.06 7.40
CA PHE A 92 -5.59 7.83 8.59
C PHE A 92 -6.35 9.09 8.24
N TRP A 93 -7.50 9.39 8.87
CA TRP A 93 -8.27 10.61 8.65
C TRP A 93 -8.50 11.35 9.96
N ASN A 94 -7.73 12.42 10.20
CA ASN A 94 -7.81 13.18 11.46
C ASN A 94 -9.21 13.75 11.74
N SER A 95 -9.93 14.14 10.69
CA SER A 95 -11.31 14.63 10.76
C SER A 95 -12.37 13.52 10.79
N GLY A 96 -11.96 12.26 10.74
CA GLY A 96 -12.83 11.09 10.79
C GLY A 96 -13.12 10.62 12.22
N ILE A 97 -13.84 9.49 12.33
CA ILE A 97 -14.13 8.83 13.61
C ILE A 97 -12.86 8.20 14.22
N LEU A 98 -12.95 7.73 15.46
CA LEU A 98 -11.81 7.16 16.18
C LEU A 98 -11.12 6.03 15.40
N GLU A 99 -11.89 5.15 14.79
CA GLU A 99 -11.43 4.03 13.96
C GLU A 99 -10.70 4.50 12.70
N GLN A 100 -10.97 5.71 12.20
CA GLN A 100 -10.29 6.24 11.02
C GLN A 100 -8.98 6.95 11.37
N ARG A 101 -8.70 7.24 12.64
CA ARG A 101 -7.53 8.03 13.06
C ARG A 101 -6.65 7.36 14.13
N SER A 102 -6.99 6.14 14.54
CA SER A 102 -6.29 5.41 15.60
C SER A 102 -5.49 4.22 15.06
N GLN A 103 -4.49 3.79 15.84
CA GLN A 103 -3.74 2.56 15.56
C GLN A 103 -4.64 1.32 15.66
N THR A 104 -5.58 1.28 16.60
CA THR A 104 -6.59 0.22 16.68
C THR A 104 -7.40 0.13 15.39
N GLY A 105 -7.77 1.27 14.82
CA GLY A 105 -8.38 1.37 13.51
C GLY A 105 -7.56 0.74 12.38
N LEU A 106 -6.28 1.14 12.29
CA LEU A 106 -5.31 0.56 11.36
C LEU A 106 -5.25 -0.97 11.48
N LEU A 107 -5.03 -1.48 12.70
CA LEU A 107 -4.90 -2.92 12.93
C LEU A 107 -6.18 -3.68 12.60
N ARG A 108 -7.35 -3.15 12.96
CA ARG A 108 -8.66 -3.75 12.62
C ARG A 108 -8.88 -3.80 11.10
N SER A 109 -8.56 -2.72 10.38
CA SER A 109 -8.68 -2.68 8.93
C SER A 109 -7.73 -3.66 8.25
N LEU A 110 -6.47 -3.71 8.66
CA LEU A 110 -5.49 -4.67 8.13
C LEU A 110 -5.92 -6.12 8.40
N LEU A 111 -6.36 -6.41 9.63
CA LEU A 111 -6.85 -7.73 10.00
C LEU A 111 -8.06 -8.14 9.14
N TYR A 112 -9.01 -7.22 8.95
CA TYR A 112 -10.17 -7.45 8.09
C TYR A 112 -9.75 -7.73 6.64
N GLU A 113 -8.86 -6.92 6.05
CA GLU A 113 -8.40 -7.12 4.66
C GLU A 113 -7.68 -8.47 4.50
N ILE A 114 -6.85 -8.86 5.47
CA ILE A 114 -6.14 -10.14 5.46
C ILE A 114 -7.12 -11.31 5.54
N LEU A 115 -8.03 -11.31 6.52
CA LEU A 115 -8.96 -12.42 6.72
C LEU A 115 -10.02 -12.51 5.61
N ASN A 116 -10.38 -11.38 5.01
CA ASN A 116 -11.26 -11.39 3.85
C ASN A 116 -10.58 -12.00 2.60
N ALA A 117 -9.27 -11.78 2.43
CA ALA A 117 -8.48 -12.37 1.36
C ALA A 117 -8.14 -13.85 1.61
N GLN A 118 -7.90 -14.25 2.86
CA GLN A 118 -7.54 -15.61 3.27
C GLN A 118 -8.43 -16.09 4.42
N LYS A 119 -9.65 -16.52 4.07
CA LYS A 119 -10.66 -16.94 5.05
C LYS A 119 -10.24 -18.15 5.88
N ASP A 120 -9.34 -18.97 5.36
CA ASP A 120 -8.81 -20.16 6.05
C ASP A 120 -8.00 -19.80 7.31
N LEU A 121 -7.58 -18.53 7.45
CA LEU A 121 -6.90 -18.02 8.66
C LEU A 121 -7.89 -17.71 9.80
N ILE A 122 -9.18 -17.54 9.51
CA ILE A 122 -10.19 -17.13 10.50
C ILE A 122 -10.24 -18.08 11.71
N PRO A 123 -10.28 -19.42 11.54
CA PRO A 123 -10.32 -20.34 12.69
C PRO A 123 -9.07 -20.25 13.57
N GLY A 124 -7.90 -19.92 13.01
CA GLY A 124 -6.67 -19.75 13.77
C GLY A 124 -6.60 -18.43 14.53
N VAL A 125 -7.21 -17.36 14.00
CA VAL A 125 -7.23 -16.03 14.63
C VAL A 125 -8.32 -15.90 15.68
N PHE A 126 -9.50 -16.49 15.42
CA PHE A 126 -10.67 -16.45 16.30
C PHE A 126 -11.04 -17.85 16.80
N ALA A 127 -10.05 -18.62 17.23
CA ALA A 127 -10.32 -19.93 17.82
C ALA A 127 -11.29 -19.76 19.00
N SER A 128 -12.41 -20.48 18.95
CA SER A 128 -13.34 -20.58 20.07
C SER A 128 -12.65 -21.31 21.22
N GLU A 129 -12.64 -20.69 22.40
CA GLU A 129 -12.32 -21.37 23.67
C GLU A 129 -13.29 -22.52 23.96
#